data_AF-A0A266Q428-F1
#
_entry.id   AF-A0A266Q428-F1
#
_cell.length_a   1.000
_cell.length_b   1.000
_cell.length_c   1.000
_cell.angle_alpha   90.00
_cell.angle_beta   90.00
_cell.angle_gamma   90.00
#
_symmetry.space_group_name_H-M   'P 1'
#
loop_
_entity.id
_entity.type
_entity.pdbx_description
1 polymer ?
#
loop_
_entity_poly.entity_id
_entity_poly.type
_entity_poly.pdbx_seq_one_letter_code
_entity_poly.pdbx_strand_id
1 'polypeptide(L)' 'MQFKQYDVVRIVELLSPVKEVKSEFNVRAPEPGDIATIVEIYTNHYLGYELECCDSAGNTQWLVTFNPSDINIELL' A
#
# COMPACT_ATOMS: atom_id res chain seq x y z
N MET A 1 8.92 -0.22 -13.72
CA MET A 1 7.54 -0.22 -14.24
C MET A 1 6.81 0.97 -13.66
N GLN A 2 5.90 1.60 -14.41
CA GLN A 2 5.10 2.72 -13.90
C GLN A 2 3.71 2.18 -13.56
N PHE A 3 3.39 2.10 -12.27
CA PHE A 3 2.07 1.71 -11.80
C PHE A 3 1.04 2.81 -12.12
N LYS A 4 -0.22 2.43 -12.20
CA LYS A 4 -1.37 3.31 -12.42
C LYS A 4 -2.29 3.29 -11.22
N GLN A 5 -3.06 4.35 -11.06
CA GLN A 5 -4.15 4.38 -10.09
C GLN A 5 -5.14 3.26 -10.44
N TYR A 6 -5.58 2.55 -9.41
CA TYR A 6 -6.41 1.35 -9.42
C TYR A 6 -5.72 0.05 -9.88
N ASP A 7 -4.41 0.05 -10.11
CA ASP A 7 -3.67 -1.20 -10.23
C ASP A 7 -3.75 -1.97 -8.90
N VAL A 8 -3.96 -3.28 -9.01
CA VAL A 8 -3.93 -4.21 -7.88
C VAL A 8 -2.54 -4.80 -7.80
N VAL A 9 -1.92 -4.70 -6.64
CA VAL A 9 -0.53 -5.08 -6.41
C VAL A 9 -0.41 -6.01 -5.21
N ARG A 10 0.62 -6.84 -5.22
CA ARG A 10 1.05 -7.62 -4.05
C ARG A 10 2.28 -6.99 -3.42
N ILE A 11 2.30 -6.87 -2.09
CA ILE A 11 3.51 -6.52 -1.34
C ILE A 11 4.46 -7.71 -1.38
N VAL A 12 5.63 -7.52 -1.98
CA VAL A 12 6.69 -8.53 -2.01
C VAL A 12 7.58 -8.37 -0.77
N GLU A 13 7.93 -7.14 -0.42
CA GLU A 13 8.85 -6.84 0.68
C GLU A 13 8.64 -5.41 1.21
N LEU A 14 8.83 -5.22 2.52
CA LEU A 14 8.90 -3.91 3.16
C LEU A 14 10.36 -3.57 3.45
N LEU A 15 10.89 -2.55 2.78
CA LEU A 15 12.29 -2.13 2.86
C LEU A 15 12.53 -1.16 4.03
N SER A 16 11.47 -0.48 4.46
CA SER A 16 11.45 0.40 5.63
C SER A 16 10.40 -0.09 6.63
N PRO A 17 10.63 0.01 7.96
CA PRO A 17 9.61 -0.30 8.94
C PRO A 17 8.43 0.67 8.78
N VAL A 18 7.24 0.12 8.51
CA VAL A 18 6.01 0.90 8.50
C VAL A 18 5.75 1.36 9.93
N LYS A 19 5.69 2.68 10.14
CA LYS A 19 5.26 3.21 11.43
C LYS A 19 3.80 2.85 11.60
N GLU A 20 3.49 1.97 12.56
CA GLU A 20 2.11 1.68 12.93
C GLU A 20 1.41 2.98 13.38
N VAL A 21 0.43 3.43 12.60
CA VAL A 21 -0.48 4.50 13.00
C VAL A 21 -1.84 3.87 13.23
N LYS A 22 -2.17 3.54 14.48
CA LYS A 22 -3.50 3.01 14.82
C LYS A 22 -4.57 4.05 14.44
N SER A 23 -5.48 3.67 13.56
CA SER A 23 -6.63 4.45 13.10
C SER A 23 -7.80 3.51 12.81
N GLU A 24 -8.97 4.07 12.54
CA GLU A 24 -10.14 3.29 12.11
C GLU A 24 -9.92 2.51 10.80
N PHE A 25 -8.89 2.90 10.02
CA PHE A 25 -8.51 2.25 8.76
C PHE A 25 -7.21 1.44 8.86
N ASN A 26 -6.61 1.30 10.04
CA ASN A 26 -5.34 0.57 10.25
C ASN A 26 -5.52 -0.49 11.36
N VAL A 27 -6.30 -1.52 11.06
CA VAL A 27 -6.61 -2.66 11.94
C VAL A 27 -5.35 -3.49 12.21
N ARG A 28 -4.44 -3.57 11.23
CA ARG A 28 -3.11 -4.19 11.36
C ARG A 28 -2.08 -3.44 10.51
N ALA A 29 -0.79 -3.74 10.73
CA ALA A 29 0.28 -3.26 9.87
C ALA A 29 0.26 -3.95 8.49
N PRO A 30 0.74 -3.28 7.43
CA PRO A 30 1.06 -3.92 6.16
C PRO A 30 2.12 -5.02 6.32
N GLU A 31 2.00 -6.10 5.57
CA GLU A 31 2.96 -7.21 5.58
C GLU A 31 3.20 -7.82 4.19
N PRO A 32 4.37 -8.45 3.95
CA PRO A 32 4.60 -9.20 2.72
C PRO A 32 3.51 -10.25 2.46
N GLY A 33 3.04 -10.31 1.21
CA GLY A 33 1.94 -11.18 0.78
C GLY A 33 0.59 -10.46 0.67
N ASP A 34 0.45 -9.28 1.30
CA ASP A 34 -0.76 -8.47 1.20
C ASP A 34 -1.07 -8.09 -0.24
N ILE A 35 -2.36 -8.11 -0.58
CA ILE A 35 -2.87 -7.60 -1.85
C ILE A 35 -3.57 -6.27 -1.55
N ALA A 36 -3.16 -5.24 -2.28
CA ALA A 36 -3.66 -3.89 -2.11
C ALA A 36 -3.96 -3.23 -3.46
N THR A 37 -4.82 -2.23 -3.47
CA THR A 37 -5.11 -1.40 -4.64
C THR A 37 -4.39 -0.06 -4.48
N ILE A 38 -3.77 0.44 -5.55
CA ILE A 38 -3.25 1.82 -5.58
C ILE A 38 -4.43 2.77 -5.72
N VAL A 39 -4.87 3.40 -4.63
CA VAL A 39 -6.05 4.29 -4.65
C VAL A 39 -5.69 5.72 -5.04
N GLU A 40 -4.44 6.12 -4.89
CA GLU A 40 -3.91 7.44 -5.30
C GLU A 40 -2.42 7.36 -5.65
N ILE A 41 -1.98 8.18 -6.60
CA ILE A 41 -0.56 8.34 -6.95
C ILE A 41 -0.15 9.79 -6.76
N TYR A 42 0.63 10.04 -5.71
CA TYR A 42 1.22 11.34 -5.47
C TYR A 42 2.42 11.54 -6.40
N THR A 43 2.41 12.65 -7.14
CA THR A 43 3.48 13.02 -8.09
C THR A 43 4.07 14.41 -7.83
N ASN A 44 3.46 15.19 -6.94
CA ASN A 44 3.96 16.52 -6.62
C ASN A 44 5.14 16.42 -5.63
N HIS A 45 6.31 16.92 -6.04
CA HIS A 45 7.60 16.85 -5.34
C HIS A 45 8.22 15.45 -5.15
N TYR A 46 7.42 14.42 -4.86
CA TYR A 46 7.89 13.03 -4.70
C TYR A 46 6.87 12.04 -5.25
N LEU A 47 7.34 10.86 -5.68
CA LEU A 47 6.48 9.75 -6.05
C LEU A 47 6.03 9.02 -4.78
N GLY A 48 4.74 8.80 -4.64
CA GLY A 48 4.17 8.00 -3.55
C GLY A 48 2.91 7.26 -4.02
N TYR A 49 2.69 6.09 -3.45
CA TYR A 49 1.53 5.26 -3.72
C TYR A 49 0.70 5.15 -2.44
N GLU A 50 -0.53 5.63 -2.45
CA GLU A 50 -1.49 5.30 -1.41
C GLU A 50 -2.06 3.92 -1.73
N LEU A 51 -1.80 2.96 -0.85
CA LEU A 51 -2.24 1.59 -0.99
C LEU A 51 -3.35 1.30 0.02
N GLU A 52 -4.42 0.68 -0.46
CA GLU A 52 -5.52 0.18 0.38
C GLU A 52 -5.58 -1.34 0.30
N CYS A 53 -5.48 -2.01 1.46
CA CYS A 53 -5.70 -3.45 1.57
C CYS A 53 -7.03 -3.71 2.27
N CYS A 54 -7.87 -4.57 1.66
CA CYS A 54 -9.15 -4.97 2.21
C CYS A 54 -9.19 -6.47 2.49
N ASP A 55 -9.99 -6.87 3.46
CA ASP A 55 -10.32 -8.28 3.67
C ASP A 55 -11.34 -8.79 2.62
N SER A 56 -11.69 -10.08 2.70
CA SER A 56 -12.67 -10.70 1.79
C SER A 56 -14.09 -10.15 1.92
N ALA A 57 -14.39 -9.39 2.96
CA ALA A 57 -15.68 -8.72 3.16
C ALA A 57 -15.66 -7.26 2.67
N GLY A 58 -14.51 -6.78 2.16
CA GLY A 58 -14.33 -5.42 1.68
C GLY A 58 -14.01 -4.41 2.77
N ASN A 59 -13.67 -4.84 3.99
CA ASN A 59 -13.27 -3.92 5.05
C ASN A 59 -11.78 -3.58 4.92
N THR A 60 -11.47 -2.29 4.93
CA THR A 60 -10.10 -1.77 4.94
C THR A 60 -9.35 -2.29 6.17
N GLN A 61 -8.24 -3.00 5.94
CA GLN A 61 -7.33 -3.49 6.97
C GLN A 61 -6.23 -2.47 7.26
N TRP A 62 -5.74 -1.81 6.22
CA TRP A 62 -4.79 -0.71 6.29
C TRP A 62 -4.92 0.20 5.06
N LEU A 63 -4.64 1.48 5.25
CA LEU A 63 -4.52 2.49 4.20
C LEU A 63 -3.23 3.29 4.47
N VAL A 64 -2.22 3.11 3.61
CA VAL A 64 -0.87 3.64 3.86
C VAL A 64 -0.26 4.18 2.57
N THR A 65 0.31 5.38 2.66
CA THR A 65 1.18 5.94 1.62
C THR A 65 2.60 5.39 1.75
N PHE A 66 3.13 4.83 0.66
CA PHE A 66 4.52 4.38 0.54
C PHE A 66 5.31 5.21 -0.46
N ASN A 67 6.56 5.52 -0.14
CA ASN A 67 7.54 5.88 -1.17
C ASN A 67 7.95 4.60 -1.93
N PRO A 68 8.27 4.67 -3.23
CA PRO A 68 8.93 3.57 -3.95
C PRO A 68 10.17 2.98 -3.25
N SER A 69 10.87 3.74 -2.41
CA SER A 69 12.02 3.25 -1.63
C SER A 69 11.65 2.44 -0.38
N ASP A 70 10.40 2.50 0.07
CA ASP A 70 9.95 1.85 1.31
C ASP A 70 9.42 0.44 1.08
N ILE A 71 9.10 0.08 -0.16
CA ILE A 71 8.35 -1.11 -0.48
C ILE A 71 8.71 -1.67 -1.87
N ASN A 72 8.76 -3.00 -1.96
CA ASN A 72 8.72 -3.71 -3.23
C ASN A 72 7.32 -4.29 -3.44
N ILE A 73 6.70 -3.95 -4.57
CA ILE A 73 5.37 -4.42 -4.96
C ILE A 73 5.40 -4.98 -6.39
N GLU A 74 4.56 -5.96 -6.66
CA GLU A 74 4.35 -6.54 -8.00
C GLU A 74 2.91 -6.33 -8.46
N LEU A 75 2.72 -6.13 -9.77
CA LEU A 75 1.39 -6.02 -10.38
C LEU A 75 0.75 -7.40 -10.52
N LEU A 76 -0.56 -7.50 -10.25
CA LEU A 76 -1.38 -8.71 -10.44
C LEU A 76 -2.20 -8.70 -11.74
#